data_AF-A0A3D5Q6Z4-F1
#
_entry.id   AF-A0A3D5Q6Z4-F1
#
_cell.length_a   1.000
_cell.length_b   1.000
_cell.length_c   1.000
_cell.angle_alpha   90.00
_cell.angle_beta   90.00
_cell.angle_gamma   90.00
#
_symmetry.space_group_name_H-M   'P 1'
#
loop_
_entity.id
_entity.type
_entity.pdbx_description
1 polymer ?
#
loop_
_entity_poly.entity_id
_entity_poly.type
_entity_poly.pdbx_seq_one_letter_code
_entity_poly.pdbx_strand_id
1 'polypeptide(L)' 'KGVALAGVEAIVAEGFERIHRTNLIGMGVMPLQFEEGTTRKTLALDGTETYDVEG' A
#
# COMPACT_ATOMS: atom_id res chain seq x y z
N LYS A 1 -8.48 4.88 -11.97
CA LYS A 1 -9.62 3.93 -11.94
C LYS A 1 -9.22 2.45 -11.99
N GLY A 2 -7.93 2.07 -12.09
CA GLY A 2 -7.53 0.67 -12.34
C GLY A 2 -7.35 -0.23 -11.10
N VAL A 3 -7.01 0.30 -9.92
CA VAL A 3 -6.64 -0.53 -8.75
C VAL A 3 -7.84 -0.86 -7.86
N ALA A 4 -8.73 0.10 -7.60
CA ALA A 4 -9.97 -0.15 -6.85
C ALA A 4 -10.94 -1.12 -7.55
N LEU A 5 -10.91 -1.19 -8.88
CA LEU A 5 -11.72 -2.15 -9.64
C LEU A 5 -11.25 -3.61 -9.49
N ALA A 6 -10.06 -3.83 -8.94
CA ALA A 6 -9.50 -5.15 -8.68
C ALA A 6 -9.76 -5.66 -7.23
N GLY A 7 -10.57 -4.94 -6.44
CA GLY A 7 -10.87 -5.31 -5.05
C GLY A 7 -9.73 -5.04 -4.07
N VAL A 8 -8.77 -4.19 -4.44
CA VAL A 8 -7.65 -3.80 -3.57
C VAL A 8 -8.13 -2.79 -2.54
N GLU A 9 -7.93 -3.08 -1.25
CA GLU A 9 -8.35 -2.23 -0.12
C GLU A 9 -7.20 -1.38 0.43
N ALA A 10 -5.98 -1.90 0.40
CA ALA A 10 -4.77 -1.21 0.85
C ALA A 10 -3.58 -1.46 -0.08
N ILE A 11 -2.65 -0.50 -0.12
CA ILE A 11 -1.37 -0.62 -0.83
C ILE A 11 -0.25 -0.20 0.12
N VAL A 12 0.77 -1.03 0.24
CA VAL A 12 1.99 -0.72 1.00
C VAL A 12 3.14 -0.43 0.03
N ALA A 13 3.88 0.67 0.25
CA ALA A 13 5.06 1.03 -0.56
C ALA A 13 6.14 1.74 0.27
N GLU A 14 7.34 1.89 -0.27
CA GLU A 14 8.41 2.68 0.35
C GLU A 14 8.18 4.20 0.23
N GLY A 15 7.29 4.61 -0.68
CA GLY A 15 6.88 5.99 -0.86
C GLY A 15 5.82 6.15 -1.94
N PHE A 16 5.10 7.28 -1.90
CA PHE A 16 4.10 7.64 -2.90
C PHE A 16 4.37 9.04 -3.44
N GLU A 17 4.20 9.21 -4.75
CA GLU A 17 4.05 10.53 -5.33
C GLU A 17 2.77 11.19 -4.77
N ARG A 18 2.83 12.51 -4.53
CA ARG A 18 1.78 13.27 -3.83
C ARG A 18 0.40 13.16 -4.49
N ILE A 19 0.32 13.29 -5.80
CA ILE A 19 -0.93 13.19 -6.56
C ILE A 19 -1.39 11.72 -6.60
N HIS A 20 -0.47 10.77 -6.77
CA HIS A 20 -0.77 9.34 -6.70
C HIS A 20 -1.40 8.93 -5.37
N ARG A 21 -0.86 9.40 -4.24
CA ARG A 21 -1.42 9.17 -2.89
C ARG A 21 -2.85 9.69 -2.78
N THR A 22 -3.08 10.91 -3.25
CA THR A 22 -4.41 11.54 -3.19
C THR A 22 -5.43 10.79 -4.05
N ASN A 23 -5.01 10.31 -5.23
CA ASN A 23 -5.85 9.51 -6.11
C ASN A 23 -6.23 8.16 -5.48
N LEU A 24 -5.32 7.50 -4.76
CA LEU A 24 -5.60 6.23 -4.07
C LEU A 24 -6.63 6.42 -2.97
N ILE A 25 -6.45 7.45 -2.12
CA ILE A 25 -7.41 7.82 -1.07
C ILE A 25 -8.78 8.12 -1.70
N GLY A 26 -8.82 8.89 -2.78
CA GLY A 26 -10.06 9.19 -3.51
C GLY A 26 -10.73 7.98 -4.17
N MET A 27 -10.01 6.86 -4.29
CA MET A 27 -10.54 5.58 -4.77
C MET A 27 -10.91 4.62 -3.62
N GLY A 28 -10.81 5.05 -2.36
CA GLY A 28 -11.07 4.21 -1.19
C GLY A 28 -9.96 3.21 -0.88
N VAL A 29 -8.77 3.40 -1.47
CA VAL A 29 -7.60 2.54 -1.24
C VAL A 29 -6.70 3.23 -0.22
N MET A 30 -6.33 2.52 0.85
CA MET A 30 -5.46 3.06 1.89
C MET A 30 -3.98 2.99 1.47
N PRO A 31 -3.27 4.11 1.30
CA PRO A 31 -1.84 4.12 1.00
C PRO A 31 -1.03 4.05 2.31
N LEU A 32 -0.36 2.94 2.53
CA LEU A 32 0.53 2.69 3.66
C LEU A 32 1.98 2.82 3.23
N GLN A 33 2.78 3.51 4.03
CA GLN A 33 4.21 3.67 3.76
C GLN A 33 5.00 2.92 4.83
N PHE A 34 6.05 2.19 4.42
CA PHE A 34 7.00 1.62 5.37
C PHE A 34 7.68 2.73 6.20
N GLU A 35 8.06 2.40 7.43
CA GLU A 35 8.92 3.26 8.22
C GLU A 35 10.28 3.47 7.53
N GLU A 36 10.95 4.57 7.86
CA GLU A 36 12.24 4.90 7.27
C GLU A 36 13.26 3.77 7.50
N GLY A 37 13.97 3.39 6.44
CA GLY A 37 14.93 2.28 6.47
C GLY A 37 14.31 0.89 6.42
N THR A 38 12.97 0.77 6.43
CA THR A 38 12.26 -0.50 6.29
C THR A 38 11.72 -0.67 4.87
N THR A 39 11.84 -1.88 4.33
CA THR A 39 11.32 -2.25 3.00
C THR A 39 10.75 -3.66 3.06
N ARG A 40 10.06 -4.08 1.99
CA ARG A 40 9.63 -5.48 1.87
C ARG A 40 10.79 -6.48 2.00
N LYS A 41 12.00 -6.10 1.57
CA LYS A 41 13.18 -6.97 1.60
C LYS A 41 13.78 -7.10 2.99
N THR A 42 13.81 -6.00 3.76
CA THR A 42 14.33 -6.04 5.14
C THR A 42 13.42 -6.85 6.06
N LEU A 43 12.12 -6.89 5.73
CA LEU A 43 11.12 -7.72 6.39
C LEU A 43 10.95 -9.12 5.74
N ALA A 44 11.73 -9.44 4.71
CA ALA A 44 11.68 -10.70 3.97
C ALA A 44 10.29 -11.07 3.42
N LEU A 45 9.47 -10.08 3.05
CA LEU A 45 8.13 -10.28 2.51
C LEU A 45 8.20 -10.70 1.05
N ASP A 46 7.62 -11.86 0.73
CA ASP A 46 7.59 -12.42 -0.62
C ASP A 46 6.21 -12.32 -1.31
N GLY A 47 5.17 -11.93 -0.55
CA GLY A 47 3.81 -11.74 -1.05
C GLY A 47 2.93 -12.98 -0.94
N THR A 48 3.42 -14.06 -0.34
CA THR A 48 2.61 -15.24 0.01
C THR A 48 1.89 -15.10 1.35
N GLU A 49 2.26 -14.09 2.14
CA GLU A 49 1.68 -13.88 3.46
C GLU A 49 0.28 -13.26 3.38
N THR A 50 -0.50 -13.48 4.42
CA THR A 50 -1.80 -12.80 4.60
C THR A 50 -1.63 -11.71 5.64
N TYR A 51 -2.13 -10.51 5.33
CA TYR A 51 -2.03 -9.35 6.20
C TYR A 51 -3.41 -8.90 6.61
N ASP A 52 -3.55 -8.55 7.88
CA ASP A 52 -4.66 -7.77 8.38
C ASP A 52 -4.19 -6.33 8.59
N VAL A 53 -5.08 -5.38 8.34
CA VAL A 53 -4.74 -3.96 8.38
C VAL A 53 -5.76 -3.26 9.26
N GLU A 54 -5.34 -2.97 10.49
CA GLU A 54 -6.13 -2.20 11.45
C GLU A 54 -5.96 -0.68 11.21
N GLY A 55 -7.05 0.07 11.32
CA GLY A 55 -7.10 1.51 11.11
C GLY A 55 -7.88 2.25 12.19
#